data_AF-A0A2M7BRQ2-F1
#
_entry.id   AF-A0A2M7BRQ2-F1
#
_cell.length_a   1.000
_cell.length_b   1.000
_cell.length_c   1.000
_cell.angle_alpha   90.00
_cell.angle_beta   90.00
_cell.angle_gamma   90.00
#
_symmetry.space_group_name_H-M   'P 1'
#
loop_
_entity.id
_entity.type
_entity.pdbx_description
1 polymer ?
#
loop_
_entity_poly.entity_id
_entity_poly.type
_entity_poly.pdbx_seq_one_letter_code
_entity_poly.pdbx_strand_id
1 'polypeptide(L)' 'RFMYRVVDSKIVDPSEVEYITRKTNQEFVTLQTCWPLGTTFKRLLVFAVRVAD' A
#
# COMPACT_ATOMS: atom_id res chain seq x y z
N ARG A 1 6.08 16.61 10.70
CA ARG A 1 6.26 15.14 10.68
C ARG A 1 4.87 14.51 10.61
N PHE A 2 4.64 13.53 9.75
CA PHE A 2 3.37 12.81 9.69
C PHE A 2 3.57 11.38 10.20
N MET A 3 2.68 10.92 11.07
CA MET A 3 2.70 9.56 11.61
C MET A 3 1.60 8.73 10.95
N TYR A 4 1.95 7.50 10.59
CA TYR A 4 1.04 6.55 9.98
C TYR A 4 1.14 5.21 10.72
N ARG A 5 0.01 4.51 10.84
CA ARG A 5 -0.08 3.18 11.42
C ARG A 5 -0.38 2.17 10.31
N VAL A 6 0.46 1.15 10.19
CA VAL A 6 0.22 0.02 9.27
C VAL A 6 -1.02 -0.74 9.72
N VAL A 7 -1.92 -1.01 8.79
CA VAL A 7 -3.17 -1.74 9.03
C VAL A 7 -3.23 -3.07 8.30
N ASP A 8 -2.55 -3.21 7.16
CA ASP A 8 -2.57 -4.44 6.37
C ASP A 8 -1.38 -4.49 5.37
N SER A 9 -1.13 -5.65 4.78
CA SER A 9 -0.21 -5.82 3.65
C SER A 9 -0.66 -6.95 2.72
N LYS A 10 -0.44 -6.78 1.41
CA LYS A 10 -0.84 -7.76 0.38
C LYS A 10 0.20 -7.91 -0.71
N ILE A 11 0.30 -9.11 -1.27
CA ILE A 11 1.05 -9.36 -2.50
C ILE A 11 0.03 -9.51 -3.64
N VAL A 12 0.10 -8.61 -4.61
CA VAL A 12 -0.87 -8.50 -5.72
C VAL A 12 -0.17 -8.60 -7.07
N ASP A 13 -0.93 -8.87 -8.12
CA ASP A 13 -0.46 -8.76 -9.49
C ASP A 13 -0.21 -7.28 -9.86
N PRO A 14 0.78 -6.95 -10.72
CA PRO A 14 1.04 -5.58 -11.13
C PRO A 14 -0.14 -4.91 -11.85
N SER A 15 -1.10 -5.68 -12.39
CA SER A 15 -2.31 -5.17 -13.03
C SER A 15 -3.44 -4.79 -12.06
N GLU A 16 -3.39 -5.23 -10.80
CA GLU A 16 -4.40 -4.93 -9.76
C GLU A 16 -4.19 -3.52 -9.18
N VAL A 17 -4.53 -2.50 -9.97
CA VAL A 17 -4.32 -1.08 -9.62
C VAL A 17 -5.41 -0.49 -8.72
N GLU A 18 -6.52 -1.20 -8.52
CA GLU A 18 -7.67 -0.77 -7.71
C GLU A 18 -7.31 -0.50 -6.25
N TYR A 19 -6.28 -1.16 -5.73
CA TYR A 19 -5.78 -0.95 -4.36
C TYR A 19 -5.16 0.43 -4.15
N ILE A 20 -4.75 1.09 -5.23
CA ILE A 20 -4.12 2.41 -5.21
C ILE A 20 -5.14 3.50 -5.55
N THR A 21 -6.09 3.21 -6.45
CA THR A 21 -7.09 4.20 -6.92
C THR A 21 -8.33 4.29 -6.05
N ARG A 22 -8.45 3.44 -5.02
CA ARG A 22 -9.58 3.48 -4.09
C ARG A 22 -9.71 4.85 -3.41
N LYS A 23 -10.93 5.36 -3.36
CA LYS A 23 -11.25 6.55 -2.56
C LYS A 23 -11.49 6.12 -1.12
N THR A 24 -10.76 6.73 -0.19
CA THR A 24 -10.94 6.53 1.25
C THR A 24 -11.41 7.81 1.91
N ASN A 25 -12.30 7.70 2.90
CA ASN A 25 -12.79 8.86 3.67
C ASN A 25 -11.78 9.39 4.71
N GLN A 26 -10.59 8.79 4.76
CA GLN A 26 -9.51 9.13 5.69
C GLN A 26 -8.19 9.20 4.91
N GLU A 27 -7.24 9.98 5.43
CA GLU A 27 -5.89 10.03 4.88
C GLU A 27 -5.22 8.65 4.95
N PHE A 28 -4.84 8.18 3.77
CA PHE A 28 -4.41 6.82 3.54
C PHE A 28 -3.13 6.82 2.71
N VAL A 29 -2.15 6.01 3.11
CA VAL A 29 -0.89 5.85 2.38
C VAL A 29 -0.69 4.37 2.08
N THR A 30 -0.36 4.08 0.82
CA THR A 30 0.07 2.76 0.37
C THR A 30 1.54 2.83 -0.02
N LEU A 31 2.39 2.02 0.59
CA LEU A 31 3.77 1.81 0.15
C LEU A 31 3.80 0.62 -0.81
N GLN A 32 4.55 0.73 -1.90
CA GLN A 32 4.65 -0.31 -2.92
C GLN A 32 6.11 -0.67 -3.19
N THR A 33 6.38 -1.97 -3.35
CA THR A 33 7.65 -2.47 -3.89
C THR A 33 7.43 -3.71 -4.77
N CYS A 34 8.44 -4.08 -5.54
CA CYS A 34 8.43 -5.31 -6.34
C CYS A 34 8.48 -6.56 -5.44
N TRP A 35 7.88 -7.64 -5.91
CA TRP A 35 7.93 -8.94 -5.24
C TRP A 35 7.90 -10.11 -6.24
N PRO A 36 8.64 -11.21 -5.99
CA PRO A 36 9.78 -11.32 -5.06
C PRO A 36 10.96 -10.41 -5.45
N LEU A 37 11.91 -10.26 -4.53
CA LEU A 37 13.15 -9.51 -4.77
C LEU A 37 13.85 -9.99 -6.04
N GLY A 38 14.32 -9.06 -6.87
CA GLY A 38 14.98 -9.38 -8.14
C GLY A 38 14.03 -9.72 -9.31
N THR A 39 12.71 -9.65 -9.10
CA THR A 39 11.71 -9.86 -10.15
C THR A 39 10.70 -8.71 -10.15
N THR A 40 9.83 -8.66 -11.17
CA THR A 40 8.74 -7.68 -11.28
C THR A 40 7.36 -8.35 -11.36
N PHE A 41 7.28 -9.64 -11.02
CA PHE A 41 6.07 -10.46 -11.22
C PHE A 41 4.89 -10.03 -10.37
N LYS A 42 5.14 -9.52 -9.18
CA LYS A 42 4.12 -9.07 -8.24
C LYS A 42 4.51 -7.76 -7.59
N ARG A 43 3.58 -7.20 -6.82
CA ARG A 43 3.80 -6.02 -5.98
C ARG A 43 3.46 -6.37 -4.54
N LEU A 44 4.35 -6.01 -3.62
CA LEU A 44 4.03 -5.96 -2.21
C LEU A 44 3.47 -4.57 -1.91
N LEU A 45 2.24 -4.53 -1.40
CA LEU A 45 1.55 -3.33 -0.96
C LEU A 45 1.45 -3.34 0.57
N VAL A 46 1.84 -2.23 1.20
CA VAL A 46 1.68 -2.01 2.64
C VAL A 46 0.74 -0.84 2.84
N PHE A 47 -0.30 -1.07 3.62
CA PHE A 47 -1.44 -0.19 3.80
C PHE A 47 -1.36 0.50 5.15
N ALA A 48 -1.44 1.83 5.19
CA ALA A 48 -1.34 2.61 6.42
C ALA A 48 -2.32 3.78 6.49
N VAL A 49 -2.82 4.06 7.69
CA VAL A 49 -3.73 5.18 7.98
C VAL A 49 -3.01 6.26 8.78
N ARG A 50 -3.35 7.53 8.55
CA ARG A 50 -2.80 8.66 9.32
C ARG A 50 -3.17 8.49 10.80
N VAL A 51 -2.19 8.63 11.67
CA VAL A 51 -2.43 8.85 13.10
C VAL A 51 -2.61 10.35 13.27
N ALA A 52 -3.84 10.79 13.50
CA ALA A 52 -4.10 12.14 13.99
C ALA A 52 -3.73 12.19 15.47
N ASP A 53 -3.00 13.24 15.86
CA ASP A 53 -2.75 13.55 17.28
C ASP A 53 -4.02 14.10 17.94
#